data_AF-V4BFE9-F1
#
_entry.id   AF-V4BFE9-F1
#
_cell.length_a   1.000
_cell.length_b   1.000
_cell.length_c   1.000
_cell.angle_alpha   90.00
_cell.angle_beta   90.00
_cell.angle_gamma   90.00
#
_symmetry.space_group_name_H-M   'P 1'
#
loop_
_entity.id
_entity.type
_entity.pdbx_description
1 polymer ?
#
loop_
_entity_poly.entity_id
_entity_poly.type
_entity_poly.pdbx_seq_one_letter_code
_entity_poly.pdbx_strand_id
1 'polypeptide(L)'
;MEKYLRPGNIELYPQKINTEIWGHLKKETQFKDIDSFKLSEKLIKCSYAVMSLVELLLKSKKQDKKSDDKDSSLSSGIKTGMDALSLLGHIVQDHNQIRRDSLKVDLNLQYKKLCNPSHNTDTGSSKWLFGDELGKRVKDIKETNQVGSSVASGSRLYKSVSRFNSRSKPFLSQGNSHYKRPPQNQNRIKIKIGELIKQSRPGFHQSELCFKGFAPDRRLCLPTVYLEYIKRTANLRGSECHLFISYIKPYKTASITLNLLWMKEILQIQF
;
A
#
# COMPACT_ATOMS: atom_id res chain seq x y z
N MET A 1 3.40 -15.17 35.48
CA MET A 1 2.72 -14.57 34.30
C MET A 1 1.34 -15.21 34.04
N GLU A 2 0.65 -15.69 35.09
CA GLU A 2 -0.54 -16.57 35.00
C GLU A 2 -1.88 -15.90 35.36
N LYS A 3 -1.88 -14.58 35.62
CA LYS A 3 -3.04 -13.90 36.23
C LYS A 3 -4.23 -13.70 35.26
N TYR A 4 -4.02 -13.74 33.95
CA TYR A 4 -5.05 -13.48 32.95
C TYR A 4 -5.16 -14.67 32.00
N LEU A 5 -5.96 -15.66 32.42
CA LEU A 5 -6.29 -16.81 31.60
C LEU A 5 -7.20 -16.40 30.45
N ARG A 6 -7.07 -17.12 29.34
CA ARG A 6 -7.92 -16.91 28.17
C ARG A 6 -9.37 -17.29 28.51
N PRO A 7 -10.35 -16.41 28.26
CA PRO A 7 -11.76 -16.78 28.35
C PRO A 7 -12.12 -17.81 27.28
N GLY A 8 -12.85 -18.86 27.66
CA GLY A 8 -13.13 -20.01 26.78
C GLY A 8 -13.93 -19.69 25.52
N ASN A 9 -14.65 -18.56 25.51
CA ASN A 9 -15.53 -18.12 24.43
C ASN A 9 -14.83 -17.26 23.36
N ILE A 10 -13.50 -17.10 23.41
CA ILE A 10 -12.80 -16.10 22.61
C ILE A 10 -11.71 -16.72 21.78
N GLU A 11 -11.88 -16.66 20.46
CA GLU A 11 -10.96 -17.19 19.45
C GLU A 11 -9.81 -16.23 19.14
N LEU A 12 -9.26 -15.53 20.12
CA LEU A 12 -8.09 -14.68 19.91
C LEU A 12 -6.83 -15.48 20.23
N TYR A 13 -5.92 -15.62 19.26
CA TYR A 13 -4.69 -16.41 19.44
C TYR A 13 -3.45 -15.63 19.01
N PRO A 14 -2.32 -15.78 19.72
CA PRO A 14 -1.05 -15.34 19.18
C PRO A 14 -0.74 -16.20 17.94
N GLN A 15 -0.66 -15.57 16.79
CA GLN A 15 -0.56 -16.28 15.51
C GLN A 15 0.86 -16.78 15.28
N LYS A 16 1.01 -18.08 15.02
CA LYS A 16 2.30 -18.69 14.65
C LYS A 16 2.48 -18.67 13.13
N ILE A 17 3.72 -18.61 12.66
CA ILE A 17 4.00 -18.82 11.24
C ILE A 17 3.67 -20.28 10.88
N ASN A 18 2.99 -20.46 9.75
CA ASN A 18 2.68 -21.75 9.16
C ASN A 18 3.94 -22.62 9.00
N THR A 19 3.85 -23.90 9.34
CA THR A 19 5.00 -24.82 9.37
C THR A 19 5.66 -24.98 8.01
N GLU A 20 4.87 -24.93 6.94
CA GLU A 20 5.32 -25.00 5.55
C GLU A 20 6.21 -23.80 5.19
N ILE A 21 5.92 -22.63 5.75
CA ILE A 21 6.74 -21.43 5.54
C ILE A 21 7.95 -21.44 6.48
N TRP A 22 7.72 -21.81 7.74
CA TRP A 22 8.71 -21.74 8.81
C TRP A 22 10.02 -22.45 8.44
N GLY A 23 9.95 -23.67 7.90
CA GLY A 23 11.12 -24.46 7.53
C GLY A 23 12.01 -23.86 6.44
N HIS A 24 11.48 -22.91 5.65
CA HIS A 24 12.19 -22.27 4.55
C HIS A 24 12.72 -20.86 4.89
N LEU A 25 12.46 -20.36 6.10
CA LEU A 25 12.97 -19.07 6.55
C LEU A 25 14.42 -19.18 7.04
N LYS A 26 15.18 -18.09 6.90
CA LYS A 26 16.51 -17.98 7.48
C LYS A 26 16.45 -17.94 9.01
N LYS A 27 17.52 -18.37 9.68
CA LYS A 27 17.60 -18.44 11.14
C LYS A 27 17.45 -17.08 11.81
N GLU A 28 18.00 -16.03 11.20
CA GLU A 28 17.90 -14.65 11.69
C GLU A 28 16.44 -14.18 11.69
N THR A 29 15.71 -14.50 10.63
CA THR A 29 14.30 -14.14 10.48
C THR A 29 13.40 -14.95 11.40
N GLN A 30 13.68 -16.24 11.57
CA GLN A 30 13.03 -17.09 12.58
C GLN A 30 13.20 -16.52 13.99
N PHE A 31 14.42 -16.13 14.36
CA PHE A 31 14.71 -15.57 15.68
C PHE A 31 13.94 -14.26 15.94
N LYS A 32 13.98 -13.33 14.97
CA LYS A 32 13.22 -12.08 15.04
C LYS A 32 11.71 -12.31 15.16
N ASP A 33 11.18 -13.31 14.45
CA ASP A 33 9.76 -13.64 14.55
C ASP A 33 9.40 -14.27 15.90
N ILE A 34 10.27 -15.09 16.50
CA ILE A 34 10.06 -15.64 17.84
C ILE A 34 9.88 -14.52 18.86
N ASP A 35 10.72 -13.49 18.81
CA ASP A 35 10.60 -12.36 19.72
C ASP A 35 9.34 -11.53 19.45
N SER A 36 9.01 -11.34 18.17
CA SER A 36 7.76 -10.68 17.75
C SER A 36 6.51 -11.47 18.19
N PHE A 37 6.57 -12.79 18.19
CA PHE A 37 5.52 -13.69 18.67
C PHE A 37 5.34 -13.56 20.18
N LYS A 38 6.43 -13.56 20.97
CA LYS A 38 6.36 -13.34 22.42
C LYS A 38 5.75 -11.98 22.76
N LEU A 39 6.03 -10.94 21.97
CA LEU A 39 5.39 -9.64 22.13
C LEU A 39 3.87 -9.72 21.85
N SER A 40 3.48 -10.42 20.79
CA SER A 40 2.06 -10.65 20.45
C SER A 40 1.32 -11.39 21.58
N GLU A 41 1.98 -12.37 22.19
CA GLU A 41 1.43 -13.13 23.32
C GLU A 41 1.12 -12.21 24.51
N LYS A 42 2.02 -11.27 24.82
CA LYS A 42 1.81 -10.28 25.89
C LYS A 42 0.66 -9.33 25.56
N LEU A 43 0.59 -8.83 24.33
CA LEU A 43 -0.49 -7.94 23.88
C LEU A 43 -1.87 -8.60 24.00
N ILE A 44 -1.99 -9.86 23.58
CA ILE A 44 -3.24 -10.61 23.69
C ILE A 44 -3.63 -10.85 25.16
N LYS A 45 -2.64 -11.12 26.04
CA LYS A 45 -2.91 -11.21 27.48
C LYS A 45 -3.39 -9.88 28.08
N CYS A 46 -2.89 -8.74 27.59
CA CYS A 46 -3.44 -7.43 27.96
C CYS A 46 -4.89 -7.28 27.51
N SER A 47 -5.24 -7.75 26.30
CA SER A 47 -6.63 -7.77 25.84
C SER A 47 -7.54 -8.59 26.75
N TYR A 48 -7.07 -9.76 27.23
CA TYR A 48 -7.82 -10.56 28.21
C TYR A 48 -8.05 -9.81 29.52
N ALA A 49 -7.04 -9.10 30.03
CA ALA A 49 -7.18 -8.32 31.26
C ALA A 49 -8.24 -7.20 31.12
N VAL A 50 -8.20 -6.44 30.02
CA VAL A 50 -9.18 -5.37 29.74
C VAL A 50 -10.58 -5.96 29.62
N MET A 51 -10.72 -7.09 28.96
CA MET A 51 -12.00 -7.75 28.77
C MET A 51 -12.58 -8.32 30.07
N SER A 52 -11.75 -8.92 30.93
CA SER A 52 -12.18 -9.32 32.27
C SER A 52 -12.66 -8.12 33.09
N LEU A 53 -12.02 -6.96 32.95
CA LEU A 53 -12.46 -5.72 33.58
C LEU A 53 -13.83 -5.26 33.03
N VAL A 54 -14.02 -5.29 31.72
CA VAL A 54 -15.31 -4.97 31.09
C VAL A 54 -16.41 -5.94 31.54
N GLU A 55 -16.10 -7.22 31.68
CA GLU A 55 -17.05 -8.23 32.17
C GLU A 55 -17.48 -7.95 33.61
N LEU A 56 -16.54 -7.57 34.48
CA LEU A 56 -16.86 -7.16 35.85
C LEU A 56 -17.78 -5.93 35.89
N LEU A 57 -17.50 -4.91 35.07
CA LEU A 57 -18.36 -3.73 34.95
C LEU A 57 -19.76 -4.08 34.44
N LEU A 58 -19.87 -4.96 33.45
CA LEU A 58 -21.16 -5.44 32.93
C LEU A 58 -21.96 -6.22 33.98
N LYS A 59 -21.29 -7.03 34.82
CA LYS A 59 -21.92 -7.76 35.93
C LYS A 59 -22.44 -6.81 37.00
N SER A 60 -21.67 -5.79 37.37
CA SER A 60 -22.10 -4.74 38.31
C SER A 60 -23.31 -3.97 37.78
N LYS A 61 -23.35 -3.63 36.49
CA LYS A 61 -24.51 -2.97 35.86
C LYS A 61 -25.81 -3.80 35.96
N LYS A 62 -25.73 -5.13 35.85
CA LYS A 62 -26.91 -6.01 35.92
C LYS A 62 -27.53 -6.09 37.33
N GLN A 63 -26.74 -5.86 38.38
CA GLN A 63 -27.20 -5.93 39.77
C GLN A 63 -27.88 -4.63 40.25
N ASP A 64 -27.49 -3.46 39.72
CA ASP A 64 -28.03 -2.15 40.09
C ASP A 64 -29.24 -1.71 39.23
N LYS A 65 -30.34 -2.48 39.22
CA LYS A 65 -31.59 -2.09 38.52
C LYS A 65 -32.36 -0.89 39.12
N LYS A 66 -31.79 -0.12 40.06
CA LYS A 66 -32.44 1.05 40.70
C LYS A 66 -31.44 2.18 41.01
N SER A 67 -31.14 3.05 40.04
CA SER A 67 -30.89 4.50 40.22
C SER A 67 -30.41 5.14 38.90
N ASP A 68 -31.09 6.21 38.46
CA ASP A 68 -30.91 6.80 37.12
C ASP A 68 -29.60 7.59 36.91
N ASP A 69 -28.86 7.96 37.96
CA ASP A 69 -27.63 8.80 37.82
C ASP A 69 -26.31 8.00 37.72
N LYS A 70 -26.17 6.89 38.45
CA LYS A 70 -24.93 6.06 38.43
C LYS A 70 -24.75 5.25 37.15
N ASP A 71 -25.83 5.02 36.42
CA ASP A 71 -25.82 4.18 35.22
C ASP A 71 -25.08 4.83 34.03
N SER A 72 -24.98 6.15 34.03
CA SER A 72 -24.26 6.94 33.00
C SER A 72 -22.74 6.72 33.05
N SER A 73 -22.16 6.73 34.26
CA SER A 73 -20.71 6.62 34.50
C SER A 73 -20.21 5.19 34.37
N LEU A 74 -21.02 4.20 34.77
CA LEU A 74 -20.69 2.79 34.58
C LEU A 74 -20.81 2.41 33.10
N SER A 75 -21.81 2.97 32.40
CA SER A 75 -21.92 2.81 30.95
C SER A 75 -20.77 3.46 30.18
N SER A 76 -20.24 4.60 30.63
CA SER A 76 -19.08 5.23 29.99
C SER A 76 -17.81 4.41 30.21
N GLY A 77 -17.60 3.87 31.43
CA GLY A 77 -16.49 2.96 31.72
C GLY A 77 -16.51 1.68 30.87
N ILE A 78 -17.69 1.09 30.65
CA ILE A 78 -17.86 -0.06 29.73
C ILE A 78 -17.51 0.34 28.29
N LYS A 79 -17.99 1.49 27.81
CA LYS A 79 -17.65 1.99 26.46
C LYS A 79 -16.15 2.18 26.30
N THR A 80 -15.50 2.87 27.23
CA THR A 80 -14.04 3.07 27.23
C THR A 80 -13.28 1.75 27.25
N GLY A 81 -13.73 0.76 28.03
CA GLY A 81 -13.10 -0.57 28.06
C GLY A 81 -13.28 -1.34 26.74
N MET A 82 -14.44 -1.22 26.10
CA MET A 82 -14.70 -1.80 24.77
C MET A 82 -13.86 -1.11 23.69
N ASP A 83 -13.74 0.22 23.72
CA ASP A 83 -12.91 1.00 22.80
C ASP A 83 -11.43 0.61 22.96
N ALA A 84 -10.95 0.50 24.20
CA ALA A 84 -9.59 0.04 24.50
C ALA A 84 -9.35 -1.39 23.97
N LEU A 85 -10.33 -2.28 24.10
CA LEU A 85 -10.24 -3.64 23.54
C LEU A 85 -10.19 -3.63 22.01
N SER A 86 -10.97 -2.76 21.35
CA SER A 86 -10.93 -2.58 19.89
C SER A 86 -9.57 -2.08 19.42
N LEU A 87 -9.00 -1.07 20.10
CA LEU A 87 -7.68 -0.54 19.81
C LEU A 87 -6.59 -1.60 19.98
N LEU A 88 -6.65 -2.41 21.04
CA LEU A 88 -5.74 -3.55 21.21
C LEU A 88 -5.88 -4.58 20.09
N GLY A 89 -7.11 -4.83 19.61
CA GLY A 89 -7.37 -5.67 18.45
C GLY A 89 -6.67 -5.16 17.19
N HIS A 90 -6.78 -3.87 16.90
CA HIS A 90 -6.07 -3.25 15.77
C HIS A 90 -4.55 -3.32 15.91
N ILE A 91 -4.01 -3.04 17.10
CA ILE A 91 -2.57 -3.17 17.36
C ILE A 91 -2.07 -4.59 17.08
N VAL A 92 -2.82 -5.63 17.49
CA VAL A 92 -2.46 -7.02 17.22
C VAL A 92 -2.51 -7.32 15.72
N GLN A 93 -3.49 -6.80 14.99
CA GLN A 93 -3.59 -6.96 13.53
C GLN A 93 -2.43 -6.27 12.80
N ASP A 94 -2.12 -5.03 13.15
CA ASP A 94 -1.01 -4.26 12.58
C ASP A 94 0.33 -4.93 12.89
N HIS A 95 0.51 -5.42 14.11
CA HIS A 95 1.72 -6.16 14.49
C HIS A 95 1.87 -7.45 13.68
N ASN A 96 0.77 -8.18 13.45
CA ASN A 96 0.79 -9.34 12.56
C ASN A 96 1.11 -8.94 11.11
N GLN A 97 0.68 -7.78 10.64
CA GLN A 97 1.05 -7.26 9.32
C GLN A 97 2.54 -6.89 9.23
N ILE A 98 3.10 -6.24 10.25
CA ILE A 98 4.54 -5.94 10.33
C ILE A 98 5.38 -7.23 10.29
N ARG A 99 4.92 -8.27 10.98
CA ARG A 99 5.54 -9.61 10.91
C ARG A 99 5.51 -10.16 9.49
N ARG A 100 4.36 -10.12 8.81
CA ARG A 100 4.25 -10.55 7.39
C ARG A 100 5.21 -9.78 6.49
N ASP A 101 5.33 -8.46 6.66
CA ASP A 101 6.21 -7.62 5.86
C ASP A 101 7.69 -7.94 6.10
N SER A 102 8.06 -8.21 7.34
CA SER A 102 9.43 -8.64 7.69
C SER A 102 9.79 -9.98 7.03
N LEU A 103 8.83 -10.90 6.92
CA LEU A 103 9.03 -12.20 6.26
C LEU A 103 9.22 -12.08 4.74
N LYS A 104 8.71 -11.02 4.08
CA LYS A 104 8.82 -10.84 2.62
C LYS A 104 10.25 -10.88 2.08
N VAL A 105 11.23 -10.56 2.92
CA VAL A 105 12.65 -10.51 2.52
C VAL A 105 13.17 -11.92 2.17
N ASP A 106 12.71 -12.94 2.88
CA ASP A 106 13.18 -14.33 2.72
C ASP A 106 12.23 -15.22 1.93
N LEU A 107 10.99 -14.77 1.70
CA LEU A 107 9.99 -15.53 0.97
C LEU A 107 10.21 -15.50 -0.55
N ASN A 108 9.88 -16.61 -1.22
CA ASN A 108 9.88 -16.66 -2.69
C ASN A 108 8.70 -15.82 -3.27
N LEU A 109 8.80 -15.42 -4.54
CA LEU A 109 7.87 -14.50 -5.21
C LEU A 109 6.39 -14.89 -5.09
N GLN A 110 6.09 -16.20 -5.05
CA GLN A 110 4.73 -16.73 -4.87
C GLN A 110 4.17 -16.43 -3.47
N TYR A 111 5.01 -16.53 -2.43
CA TYR A 111 4.61 -16.31 -1.04
C TYR A 111 4.67 -14.83 -0.63
N LYS A 112 5.46 -14.00 -1.32
CA LYS A 112 5.50 -12.54 -1.04
C LYS A 112 4.13 -11.87 -1.14
N LYS A 113 3.26 -12.36 -2.01
CA LYS A 113 1.90 -11.84 -2.19
C LYS A 113 0.99 -12.14 -1.00
N LEU A 114 1.19 -13.27 -0.31
CA LEU A 114 0.44 -13.59 0.92
C LEU A 114 0.66 -12.57 2.03
N CYS A 115 1.79 -11.87 2.00
CA CYS A 115 2.12 -10.86 2.99
C CYS A 115 1.46 -9.50 2.71
N ASN A 116 0.73 -9.34 1.61
CA ASN A 116 0.04 -8.08 1.33
C ASN A 116 -1.27 -7.99 2.15
N PRO A 117 -1.57 -6.81 2.74
CA PRO A 117 -2.78 -6.61 3.53
C PRO A 117 -4.07 -7.01 2.81
N SER A 118 -4.15 -6.79 1.50
CA SER A 118 -5.31 -7.11 0.66
C SER A 118 -5.68 -8.60 0.62
N HIS A 119 -4.73 -9.47 0.96
CA HIS A 119 -4.95 -10.91 1.00
C HIS A 119 -5.17 -11.42 2.42
N ASN A 120 -5.27 -10.56 3.44
CA ASN A 120 -5.56 -10.97 4.81
C ASN A 120 -7.08 -10.95 5.02
N THR A 121 -7.69 -12.14 5.09
CA THR A 121 -9.11 -12.31 5.39
C THR A 121 -9.35 -12.76 6.82
N ASP A 122 -8.29 -13.19 7.51
CA ASP A 122 -8.38 -13.70 8.88
C ASP A 122 -8.18 -12.55 9.87
N THR A 123 -9.27 -12.16 10.54
CA THR A 123 -9.34 -11.09 11.54
C THR A 123 -8.69 -11.42 12.88
N GLY A 124 -7.90 -12.51 12.96
CA GLY A 124 -7.21 -12.96 14.18
C GLY A 124 -7.83 -14.20 14.85
N SER A 125 -8.84 -14.82 14.22
CA SER A 125 -9.45 -16.09 14.68
C SER A 125 -8.57 -17.31 14.42
N SER A 126 -7.77 -17.28 13.35
CA SER A 126 -6.88 -18.39 13.02
C SER A 126 -5.64 -18.41 13.91
N LYS A 127 -5.23 -19.62 14.31
CA LYS A 127 -3.98 -19.91 15.01
C LYS A 127 -2.74 -19.58 14.17
N TRP A 128 -2.90 -19.57 12.84
CA TRP A 128 -1.82 -19.39 11.89
C TRP A 128 -1.80 -17.98 11.31
N LEU A 129 -0.59 -17.43 11.16
CA LEU A 129 -0.39 -16.08 10.63
C LEU A 129 -0.98 -15.98 9.21
N PHE A 130 -0.76 -16.97 8.35
CA PHE A 130 -1.30 -16.97 6.99
C PHE A 130 -2.64 -17.70 6.85
N GLY A 131 -3.28 -18.06 7.96
CA GLY A 131 -4.54 -18.82 7.98
C GLY A 131 -4.33 -20.33 7.95
N ASP A 132 -5.41 -21.08 8.22
CA ASP A 132 -5.39 -22.54 8.32
C ASP A 132 -5.20 -23.24 6.95
N GLU A 133 -5.75 -22.65 5.89
CA GLU A 133 -5.77 -23.23 4.53
C GLU A 133 -4.71 -22.62 3.60
N LEU A 134 -3.44 -22.65 3.99
CA LEU A 134 -2.35 -21.98 3.26
C LEU A 134 -2.30 -22.37 1.76
N GLY A 135 -2.39 -23.68 1.46
CA GLY A 135 -2.32 -24.18 0.09
C GLY A 135 -3.44 -23.65 -0.80
N LYS A 136 -4.67 -23.61 -0.27
CA LYS A 136 -5.83 -23.02 -0.96
C LYS A 136 -5.61 -21.54 -1.21
N ARG A 137 -5.13 -20.78 -0.22
CA ARG A 137 -4.86 -19.34 -0.38
C ARG A 137 -3.80 -19.03 -1.42
N VAL A 138 -2.72 -19.82 -1.47
CA VAL A 138 -1.69 -19.69 -2.51
C VAL A 138 -2.29 -19.95 -3.90
N LYS A 139 -3.14 -20.97 -4.03
CA LYS A 139 -3.84 -21.31 -5.28
C LYS A 139 -4.79 -20.18 -5.70
N ASP A 140 -5.64 -19.71 -4.79
CA ASP A 140 -6.61 -18.64 -5.04
C ASP A 140 -5.91 -17.33 -5.45
N ILE A 141 -4.77 -17.00 -4.81
CA ILE A 141 -3.95 -15.85 -5.20
C ILE A 141 -3.39 -16.04 -6.61
N LYS A 142 -2.91 -17.23 -6.97
CA LYS A 142 -2.39 -17.52 -8.32
C LYS A 142 -3.49 -17.35 -9.38
N GLU A 143 -4.67 -17.91 -9.12
CA GLU A 143 -5.84 -17.81 -10.00
C GLU A 143 -6.33 -16.35 -10.13
N THR A 144 -6.43 -15.62 -9.03
CA THR A 144 -6.79 -14.20 -9.01
C THR A 144 -5.80 -13.36 -9.84
N ASN A 145 -4.50 -13.67 -9.75
CA ASN A 145 -3.49 -12.99 -10.56
C ASN A 145 -3.59 -13.34 -12.05
N GLN A 146 -3.97 -14.58 -12.39
CA GLN A 146 -4.21 -14.96 -13.78
C GLN A 146 -5.38 -14.18 -14.37
N VAL A 147 -6.49 -14.05 -13.63
CA VAL A 147 -7.64 -13.22 -14.02
C VAL A 147 -7.23 -11.76 -14.12
N GLY A 148 -6.57 -11.21 -13.11
CA GLY A 148 -6.06 -9.84 -13.13
C GLY A 148 -5.12 -9.58 -14.31
N SER A 149 -4.27 -10.55 -14.66
CA SER A 149 -3.43 -10.44 -15.85
C SER A 149 -4.25 -10.50 -17.14
N SER A 150 -5.35 -11.26 -17.19
CA SER A 150 -6.23 -11.36 -18.36
C SER A 150 -7.04 -10.08 -18.56
N VAL A 151 -7.51 -9.47 -17.48
CA VAL A 151 -8.17 -8.15 -17.47
C VAL A 151 -7.19 -7.03 -17.84
N ALA A 152 -5.96 -7.07 -17.32
CA ALA A 152 -4.91 -6.12 -17.68
C ALA A 152 -4.35 -6.33 -19.09
N SER A 153 -4.47 -7.53 -19.67
CA SER A 153 -3.97 -7.89 -21.00
C SER A 153 -4.72 -7.23 -22.15
N GLY A 154 -5.86 -6.56 -21.88
CA GLY A 154 -6.50 -5.65 -22.84
C GLY A 154 -5.64 -4.44 -23.26
N SER A 155 -4.42 -4.30 -22.73
CA SER A 155 -3.51 -3.19 -23.02
C SER A 155 -2.14 -3.57 -23.60
N ARG A 156 -1.87 -4.85 -23.89
CA ARG A 156 -0.57 -5.29 -24.44
C ARG A 156 -0.66 -5.92 -25.83
N LEU A 157 -0.98 -5.08 -26.82
CA LEU A 157 -0.68 -5.33 -28.24
C LEU A 157 0.82 -5.07 -28.51
N TYR A 158 1.69 -6.00 -28.13
CA TYR A 158 2.97 -6.22 -28.81
C TYR A 158 3.57 -7.56 -28.36
N LYS A 159 3.22 -8.66 -29.04
CA LYS A 159 3.99 -9.90 -28.97
C LYS A 159 4.70 -10.09 -30.30
N SER A 160 5.95 -9.66 -30.35
CA SER A 160 6.87 -9.94 -31.44
C SER A 160 7.18 -11.44 -31.46
N VAL A 161 6.70 -12.14 -32.48
CA VAL A 161 7.14 -13.49 -32.84
C VAL A 161 8.38 -13.31 -33.72
N SER A 162 9.58 -13.51 -33.17
CA SER A 162 10.80 -13.59 -33.98
C SER A 162 11.09 -15.05 -34.32
N ARG A 163 10.64 -15.49 -35.50
CA ARG A 163 11.28 -16.59 -36.23
C ARG A 163 11.74 -16.07 -37.58
N PHE A 164 12.96 -16.47 -37.92
CA PHE A 164 13.61 -16.44 -39.22
C PHE A 164 14.29 -15.14 -39.71
N ASN A 165 15.62 -15.20 -39.63
CA ASN A 165 16.54 -15.20 -40.78
C ASN A 165 16.61 -13.94 -41.65
N SER A 166 17.66 -13.13 -41.45
CA SER A 166 17.99 -12.00 -42.31
C SER A 166 19.33 -12.25 -43.02
N ARG A 167 19.26 -12.88 -44.20
CA ARG A 167 20.19 -12.61 -45.29
C ARG A 167 19.94 -11.17 -45.76
N SER A 168 20.94 -10.33 -45.58
CA SER A 168 21.36 -9.22 -46.44
C SER A 168 20.30 -8.60 -47.37
N LYS A 169 19.91 -7.35 -47.08
CA LYS A 169 19.59 -6.34 -48.12
C LYS A 169 20.04 -4.93 -47.72
N PRO A 170 20.43 -4.08 -48.69
CA PRO A 170 21.32 -2.94 -48.50
C PRO A 170 20.60 -1.61 -48.26
N PHE A 171 21.45 -0.65 -47.91
CA PHE A 171 21.26 0.69 -47.33
C PHE A 171 20.42 1.72 -48.12
N LEU A 172 19.80 1.41 -49.25
CA LEU A 172 19.10 2.44 -50.06
C LEU A 172 17.79 1.93 -50.62
N SER A 173 16.72 2.10 -49.85
CA SER A 173 15.35 2.08 -50.33
C SER A 173 14.59 3.23 -49.67
N GLN A 174 14.64 4.39 -50.33
CA GLN A 174 13.65 5.45 -50.15
C GLN A 174 12.26 4.83 -50.37
N GLY A 175 11.47 4.82 -49.30
CA GLY A 175 10.05 4.48 -49.35
C GLY A 175 9.34 5.41 -48.40
N ASN A 176 8.59 6.36 -48.96
CA ASN A 176 7.72 7.29 -48.27
C ASN A 176 6.87 6.57 -47.21
N SER A 177 7.31 6.63 -45.95
CA SER A 177 6.47 6.28 -44.83
C SER A 177 5.52 7.44 -44.60
N HIS A 178 4.33 7.34 -45.20
CA HIS A 178 3.17 8.07 -44.73
C HIS A 178 2.97 7.69 -43.26
N TYR A 179 3.59 8.44 -42.35
CA TYR A 179 3.17 8.46 -40.97
C TYR A 179 1.72 8.93 -40.98
N LYS A 180 0.77 8.00 -40.87
CA LYS A 180 -0.58 8.35 -40.46
C LYS A 180 -0.43 8.97 -39.08
N ARG A 181 -0.36 10.30 -39.05
CA ARG A 181 -0.50 11.09 -37.82
C ARG A 181 -1.80 10.60 -37.18
N PRO A 182 -1.78 10.08 -35.94
CA PRO A 182 -3.01 9.83 -35.22
C PRO A 182 -3.79 11.16 -35.13
N PRO A 183 -5.13 11.13 -35.17
CA PRO A 183 -5.94 12.33 -35.24
C PRO A 183 -5.54 13.33 -34.17
N GLN A 184 -5.28 14.57 -34.60
CA GLN A 184 -4.64 15.65 -33.84
C GLN A 184 -5.52 16.25 -32.73
N ASN A 185 -6.50 15.52 -32.22
CA ASN A 185 -7.52 16.06 -31.33
C ASN A 185 -7.59 15.30 -30.00
N GLN A 186 -6.46 15.17 -29.31
CA GLN A 186 -6.45 14.72 -27.92
C GLN A 186 -5.49 15.59 -27.10
N ASN A 187 -6.06 16.33 -26.15
CA ASN A 187 -5.39 17.12 -25.12
C ASN A 187 -4.43 16.22 -24.32
N ARG A 188 -3.18 16.05 -24.76
CA ARG A 188 -2.19 15.13 -24.16
C ARG A 188 -0.88 15.88 -23.89
N ILE A 189 -0.36 15.76 -22.67
CA ILE A 189 0.96 16.28 -22.30
C ILE A 189 1.94 15.12 -22.18
N LYS A 190 3.16 15.34 -22.67
CA LYS A 190 4.30 14.42 -22.50
C LYS A 190 5.38 15.12 -21.69
N ILE A 191 5.77 14.53 -20.56
CA ILE A 191 6.87 15.02 -19.73
C ILE A 191 8.07 14.11 -19.95
N LYS A 192 9.18 14.69 -20.42
CA LYS A 192 10.46 14.00 -20.58
C LYS A 192 11.25 14.14 -19.28
N ILE A 193 11.73 13.02 -18.73
CA ILE A 193 12.60 13.02 -17.56
C ILE A 193 14.03 13.08 -18.09
N GLY A 194 14.65 14.26 -18.06
CA GLY A 194 15.92 14.51 -18.75
C GLY A 194 17.14 13.80 -18.14
N GLU A 195 17.15 13.60 -16.81
CA GLU A 195 18.30 13.00 -16.12
C GLU A 195 18.11 11.50 -15.87
N LEU A 196 19.22 10.76 -15.96
CA LEU A 196 19.24 9.35 -15.59
C LEU A 196 19.01 9.23 -14.09
N ILE A 197 17.88 8.65 -13.69
CA ILE A 197 17.62 8.40 -12.27
C ILE A 197 18.69 7.42 -11.77
N LYS A 198 19.34 7.76 -10.64
CA LYS A 198 20.47 7.01 -10.04
C LYS A 198 20.21 5.50 -9.81
N GLN A 199 18.96 5.07 -9.88
CA GLN A 199 18.53 3.68 -9.69
C GLN A 199 18.20 2.95 -11.02
N SER A 200 18.38 3.59 -12.17
CA SER A 200 18.16 2.96 -13.48
C SER A 200 19.36 2.11 -13.90
N ARG A 201 19.10 0.98 -14.56
CA ARG A 201 20.16 0.13 -15.10
C ARG A 201 20.86 0.84 -16.26
N PRO A 202 22.18 0.63 -16.46
CA PRO A 202 22.91 1.24 -17.58
C PRO A 202 22.20 0.99 -18.92
N GLY A 203 21.96 2.06 -19.69
CA GLY A 203 21.27 2.00 -20.99
C GLY A 203 19.72 2.05 -20.92
N PHE A 204 19.12 2.11 -19.74
CA PHE A 204 17.66 2.24 -19.59
C PHE A 204 17.26 3.67 -19.22
N HIS A 205 16.78 4.43 -20.21
CA HIS A 205 16.14 5.72 -19.97
C HIS A 205 14.66 5.53 -19.65
N GLN A 206 14.15 6.20 -18.60
CA GLN A 206 12.74 6.09 -18.24
C GLN A 206 11.86 6.64 -19.37
N SER A 207 10.81 5.91 -19.72
CA SER A 207 9.86 6.33 -20.77
C SER A 207 9.16 7.64 -20.41
N GLU A 208 8.91 8.49 -21.41
CA GLU A 208 8.16 9.74 -21.27
C GLU A 208 6.83 9.51 -20.54
N LEU A 209 6.52 10.35 -19.55
CA LEU A 209 5.23 10.32 -18.86
C LEU A 209 4.18 10.96 -19.77
N CYS A 210 3.18 10.20 -20.21
CA CYS A 210 2.13 10.71 -21.08
C CYS A 210 0.78 10.78 -20.35
N PHE A 211 0.30 12.01 -20.15
CA PHE A 211 -0.98 12.28 -19.52
C PHE A 211 -2.03 12.57 -20.59
N LYS A 212 -3.18 11.90 -20.47
CA LYS A 212 -4.35 12.15 -21.32
C LYS A 212 -5.30 13.13 -20.62
N GLY A 213 -5.93 14.00 -21.39
CA GLY A 213 -6.94 14.92 -20.90
C GLY A 213 -8.10 14.16 -20.27
N PHE A 214 -8.52 14.61 -19.10
CA PHE A 214 -9.72 14.11 -18.44
C PHE A 214 -10.91 14.92 -18.97
N ALA A 215 -11.72 14.31 -19.84
CA ALA A 215 -12.88 14.94 -20.45
C ALA A 215 -14.07 15.22 -19.49
N PRO A 216 -14.35 14.38 -18.47
CA PRO A 216 -15.50 14.59 -17.57
C PRO A 216 -15.41 15.85 -16.71
N ASP A 217 -14.21 16.27 -16.30
CA ASP A 217 -14.01 17.49 -15.54
C ASP A 217 -12.71 18.21 -15.94
N ARG A 218 -12.86 19.44 -16.45
CA ARG A 218 -11.76 20.29 -16.89
C ARG A 218 -10.88 20.77 -15.72
N ARG A 219 -11.41 20.86 -14.50
CA ARG A 219 -10.65 21.26 -13.29
C ARG A 219 -9.68 20.18 -12.82
N LEU A 220 -10.02 18.91 -13.07
CA LEU A 220 -9.19 17.74 -12.78
C LEU A 220 -8.33 17.31 -13.98
N CYS A 221 -8.44 18.02 -15.11
CA CYS A 221 -7.74 17.70 -16.34
C CYS A 221 -6.30 18.21 -16.29
N LEU A 222 -5.37 17.30 -16.00
CA LEU A 222 -3.94 17.60 -15.86
C LEU A 222 -3.36 18.43 -17.02
N PRO A 223 -3.65 18.13 -18.31
CA PRO A 223 -3.21 18.96 -19.42
C PRO A 223 -3.65 20.43 -19.35
N THR A 224 -4.89 20.67 -18.90
CA THR A 224 -5.43 22.03 -18.79
C THR A 224 -4.73 22.81 -17.69
N VAL A 225 -4.54 22.18 -16.52
CA VAL A 225 -3.88 22.80 -15.35
C VAL A 225 -2.42 23.11 -15.65
N TYR A 226 -1.71 22.20 -16.32
CA TYR A 226 -0.30 22.38 -16.69
C TYR A 226 -0.10 23.50 -17.70
N LEU A 227 -0.92 23.55 -18.76
CA LEU A 227 -0.83 24.62 -19.76
C LEU A 227 -1.11 25.99 -19.15
N GLU A 228 -2.11 26.07 -18.26
CA GLU A 228 -2.45 27.31 -17.55
C GLU A 228 -1.31 27.75 -16.61
N TYR A 229 -0.70 26.82 -15.88
CA TYR A 229 0.46 27.12 -15.02
C TYR A 229 1.66 27.62 -15.83
N ILE A 230 2.00 26.97 -16.94
CA ILE A 230 3.10 27.40 -17.82
C ILE A 230 2.81 28.79 -18.38
N LYS A 231 1.57 29.05 -18.82
CA LYS A 231 1.15 30.36 -19.34
C LYS A 231 1.31 31.47 -18.30
N ARG A 232 0.88 31.24 -17.05
CA ARG A 232 1.01 32.23 -15.95
C ARG A 232 2.45 32.48 -15.53
N THR A 233 3.30 31.46 -15.64
CA THR A 233 4.71 31.53 -15.21
C THR A 233 5.67 31.91 -16.35
N ALA A 234 5.20 32.04 -17.59
CA ALA A 234 6.02 32.30 -18.77
C ALA A 234 6.93 33.52 -18.60
N ASN A 235 6.38 34.63 -18.10
CA ASN A 235 7.12 35.89 -17.91
C ASN A 235 8.15 35.84 -16.77
N LEU A 236 8.07 34.83 -15.89
CA LEU A 236 8.94 34.69 -14.71
C LEU A 236 10.10 33.73 -14.94
N ARG A 237 10.05 32.89 -15.98
CA ARG A 237 10.96 31.75 -16.16
C ARG A 237 12.35 32.12 -16.65
N GLY A 238 12.51 33.19 -17.42
CA GLY A 238 13.81 33.51 -18.03
C GLY A 238 14.39 32.30 -18.78
N SER A 239 15.51 31.75 -18.29
CA SER A 239 16.20 30.56 -18.84
C SER A 239 15.82 29.22 -18.17
N GLU A 240 14.90 29.20 -17.21
CA GLU A 240 14.56 28.00 -16.43
C GLU A 240 13.63 27.04 -17.19
N CYS A 241 14.12 25.83 -17.45
CA CYS A 241 13.40 24.77 -18.18
C CYS A 241 12.66 23.77 -17.26
N HIS A 242 12.84 23.87 -15.95
CA HIS A 242 12.17 22.98 -14.99
C HIS A 242 10.69 23.34 -14.85
N LEU A 243 9.86 22.31 -14.61
CA LEU A 243 8.42 22.50 -14.54
C LEU A 243 8.04 23.48 -13.43
N PHE A 244 8.44 23.25 -12.18
CA PHE A 244 8.09 24.12 -11.06
C PHE A 244 9.18 25.16 -10.77
N ILE A 245 8.78 26.42 -10.62
CA ILE A 245 9.65 27.54 -10.24
C ILE A 245 9.29 28.08 -8.86
N SER A 246 10.26 28.65 -8.13
CA SER A 246 10.03 29.35 -6.87
C SER A 246 9.18 30.62 -7.08
N TYR A 247 8.40 31.00 -6.07
CA TYR A 247 7.64 32.27 -6.08
C TYR A 247 8.45 33.45 -5.51
N ILE A 248 9.64 33.19 -4.95
CA ILE A 248 10.54 34.19 -4.37
C ILE A 248 11.65 34.49 -5.39
N LYS A 249 11.97 35.77 -5.59
CA LYS A 249 13.10 36.20 -6.43
C LYS A 249 14.44 35.73 -5.81
N PRO A 250 15.41 35.26 -6.61
CA PRO A 250 15.33 34.99 -8.05
C PRO A 250 14.47 33.74 -8.34
N TYR A 251 13.58 33.81 -9.33
CA TYR A 251 12.62 32.76 -9.71
C TYR A 251 13.33 31.54 -10.33
N LYS A 252 13.92 30.70 -9.48
CA LYS A 252 14.72 29.52 -9.87
C LYS A 252 13.91 28.24 -9.71
N THR A 253 14.43 27.12 -10.21
CA THR A 253 13.85 25.80 -10.01
C THR A 253 13.47 25.51 -8.55
N ALA A 254 12.23 25.07 -8.33
CA ALA A 254 11.74 24.74 -6.99
C ALA A 254 12.48 23.51 -6.45
N SER A 255 13.16 23.67 -5.31
CA SER A 255 13.83 22.56 -4.62
C SER A 255 12.81 21.50 -4.17
N ILE A 256 13.26 20.24 -4.06
CA ILE A 256 12.46 19.12 -3.55
C ILE A 256 11.86 19.46 -2.18
N THR A 257 12.65 20.10 -1.30
CA THR A 257 12.19 20.52 0.04
C THR A 257 11.04 21.53 -0.03
N LEU A 258 11.06 22.43 -1.01
CA LEU A 258 10.02 23.44 -1.20
C LEU A 258 8.72 22.82 -1.75
N ASN A 259 8.85 21.91 -2.73
CA ASN A 259 7.69 21.16 -3.26
C ASN A 259 7.03 20.30 -2.17
N LEU A 260 7.82 19.70 -1.27
CA LEU A 260 7.31 18.94 -0.13
C LEU A 260 6.60 19.83 0.90
N LEU A 261 7.09 21.04 1.16
CA LEU A 261 6.40 22.01 2.03
C LEU A 261 5.04 22.41 1.46
N TRP A 262 4.95 22.70 0.16
CA TRP A 262 3.66 22.99 -0.49
C TRP A 262 2.70 21.80 -0.44
N MET A 263 3.21 20.58 -0.64
CA MET A 263 2.38 19.39 -0.50
C MET A 263 1.84 19.22 0.93
N LYS A 264 2.66 19.49 1.95
CA LYS A 264 2.21 19.43 3.36
C LYS A 264 1.12 20.45 3.65
N GLU A 265 1.30 21.68 3.15
CA GLU A 265 0.35 22.77 3.33
C GLU A 265 -1.00 22.48 2.63
N ILE A 266 -0.96 22.01 1.39
CA ILE A 266 -2.15 21.67 0.60
C ILE A 266 -2.91 20.48 1.21
N LEU A 267 -2.19 19.48 1.72
CA LEU A 267 -2.80 18.29 2.30
C LEU A 267 -3.14 18.43 3.79
N GLN A 268 -2.87 19.59 4.41
CA GLN A 268 -3.06 19.87 5.84
C GLN A 268 -2.48 18.78 6.77
N ILE A 269 -1.38 18.15 6.35
CA ILE A 269 -0.76 17.06 7.13
C ILE A 269 0.06 17.68 8.26
N GLN A 270 -0.52 17.69 9.47
CA GLN A 270 0.17 18.00 10.72
C GLN A 270 0.72 16.68 11.30
N PHE A 271 2.01 16.66 11.68
CA PHE A 271 2.61 15.59 12.49
C PHE A 271 2.89 16.13 13.89
#